data_AF-A0A941RVV5-F1
#
_entry.id   AF-A0A941RVV5-F1
#
_cell.length_a   1.000
_cell.length_b   1.000
_cell.length_c   1.000
_cell.angle_alpha   90.00
_cell.angle_beta   90.00
_cell.angle_gamma   90.00
#
_symmetry.space_group_name_H-M   'P 1'
#
loop_
_entity.id
_entity.type
_entity.pdbx_description
1 polymer ?
#
loop_
_entity_poly.entity_id
_entity_poly.type
_entity_poly.pdbx_seq_one_letter_code
_entity_poly.pdbx_strand_id
1 'polypeptide(L)'
;MQADDRFVENPDEDLSVQTLQLPSWTWPVVSLLALLVFEVTADLAWTIVVLCIKFGLENLLTGLWLRRADPNPGRGWACFWFSLLVGVGKIFLSSALGIVLFVMVTAVIAPRGAAAANLPQLRTVAGTLMIVVCVAEVVMVLLGVIACCVARWHRVTIWISPVLHQARRESVWPPGDSETAGNRNSADVVLLPAIATGVVLLPVAAIYAIVNLQLSSAVVVPLTMAVAGCFLWLPFGVTAKSFVECWPETLLNAVGEVRSASRYRLPEKAESERDLDDFKD
;
A
#
# COMPACT_ATOMS: atom_id res chain seq x y z
N MET A 1 -47.03 -4.73 -16.07
CA MET A 1 -45.68 -5.01 -16.59
C MET A 1 -44.73 -4.36 -15.60
N GLN A 2 -44.36 -5.13 -14.58
CA GLN A 2 -43.69 -4.65 -13.37
C GLN A 2 -42.20 -4.90 -13.60
N ALA A 3 -41.42 -3.82 -13.69
CA ALA A 3 -39.97 -3.91 -13.84
C ALA A 3 -39.43 -4.63 -12.60
N ASP A 4 -38.88 -5.80 -12.85
CA ASP A 4 -38.24 -6.67 -11.88
C ASP A 4 -36.92 -6.00 -11.47
N ASP A 5 -36.99 -5.13 -10.47
CA ASP A 5 -35.85 -4.57 -9.73
C ASP A 5 -35.18 -5.70 -8.93
N ARG A 6 -34.65 -6.69 -9.66
CA ARG A 6 -33.65 -7.60 -9.12
C ARG A 6 -32.47 -6.74 -8.73
N PHE A 7 -32.37 -6.51 -7.42
CA PHE A 7 -31.14 -6.19 -6.72
C PHE A 7 -29.98 -6.80 -7.50
N VAL A 8 -29.26 -5.95 -8.23
CA VAL A 8 -27.92 -6.27 -8.71
C VAL A 8 -27.12 -6.33 -7.42
N GLU A 9 -27.14 -7.52 -6.81
CA GLU A 9 -26.29 -7.92 -5.71
C GLU A 9 -24.89 -7.53 -6.16
N ASN A 10 -24.36 -6.46 -5.56
CA ASN A 10 -23.16 -5.81 -6.04
C ASN A 10 -22.01 -6.80 -5.81
N PRO A 11 -21.50 -7.48 -6.86
CA PRO A 11 -20.51 -8.54 -6.67
C PRO A 11 -19.18 -8.00 -6.12
N ASP A 12 -19.07 -6.68 -6.00
CA ASP A 12 -17.96 -5.96 -5.42
C ASP A 12 -17.93 -5.99 -3.88
N GLU A 13 -19.03 -6.33 -3.18
CA GLU A 13 -19.04 -6.35 -1.70
C GLU A 13 -18.39 -7.62 -1.11
N ASP A 14 -18.42 -8.75 -1.82
CA ASP A 14 -17.77 -10.00 -1.40
C ASP A 14 -16.28 -10.07 -1.77
N LEU A 15 -15.76 -9.10 -2.53
CA LEU A 15 -14.31 -8.89 -2.69
C LEU A 15 -13.66 -8.20 -1.48
N SER A 16 -14.47 -7.77 -0.50
CA SER A 16 -13.95 -7.29 0.76
C SER A 16 -13.39 -8.48 1.55
N VAL A 17 -12.06 -8.52 1.67
CA VAL A 17 -11.33 -9.38 2.61
C VAL A 17 -11.12 -10.85 2.16
N GLN A 18 -10.79 -11.09 0.88
CA GLN A 18 -9.84 -12.17 0.61
C GLN A 18 -8.49 -11.79 1.23
N THR A 19 -8.34 -12.10 2.52
CA THR A 19 -7.10 -11.96 3.28
C THR A 19 -6.06 -12.87 2.66
N LEU A 20 -5.32 -12.30 1.72
CA LEU A 20 -4.11 -12.81 1.05
C LEU A 20 -3.22 -13.61 2.03
N GLN A 21 -3.46 -14.92 2.15
CA GLN A 21 -2.74 -15.80 3.07
C GLN A 21 -1.31 -15.96 2.57
N LEU A 22 -0.39 -15.22 3.16
CA LEU A 22 1.03 -15.56 3.16
C LEU A 22 1.14 -16.98 3.76
N PRO A 23 2.12 -17.84 3.39
CA PRO A 23 2.17 -19.18 3.95
C PRO A 23 2.12 -19.08 5.47
N SER A 24 1.25 -19.88 6.07
CA SER A 24 0.89 -19.85 7.51
C SER A 24 2.12 -19.72 8.42
N TRP A 25 3.25 -20.31 8.00
CA TRP A 25 4.55 -20.27 8.66
C TRP A 25 5.18 -18.88 8.87
N THR A 26 4.76 -17.85 8.13
CA THR A 26 5.31 -16.49 8.34
C THR A 26 4.91 -15.90 9.69
N TRP A 27 3.73 -16.24 10.22
CA TRP A 27 3.30 -15.77 11.53
C TRP A 27 4.17 -16.32 12.68
N PRO A 28 4.38 -17.64 12.82
CA PRO A 28 5.28 -18.19 13.83
C PRO A 28 6.68 -17.57 13.81
N VAL A 29 7.26 -17.36 12.62
CA VAL A 29 8.62 -16.79 12.49
C VAL A 29 8.66 -15.34 12.97
N VAL A 30 7.70 -14.50 12.56
CA VAL A 30 7.64 -13.10 12.99
C VAL A 30 7.34 -13.00 14.49
N SER A 31 6.47 -13.86 15.03
CA SER A 31 6.18 -13.93 16.46
C SER A 31 7.38 -14.36 17.28
N LEU A 32 8.14 -15.38 16.82
CA LEU A 32 9.37 -15.80 17.48
C LEU A 32 10.42 -14.68 17.47
N LEU A 33 10.57 -13.97 16.35
CA LEU A 33 11.47 -12.84 16.25
C LEU A 33 11.06 -11.70 17.20
N ALA A 34 9.76 -11.40 17.28
CA ALA A 34 9.25 -10.39 18.20
C ALA A 34 9.49 -10.76 19.67
N LEU A 35 9.32 -12.04 20.02
CA LEU A 35 9.64 -12.55 21.35
C LEU A 35 11.13 -12.40 21.67
N LEU A 36 12.01 -12.76 20.74
CA LEU A 36 13.46 -12.57 20.93
C LEU A 36 13.83 -11.10 21.14
N VAL A 37 13.23 -10.19 20.36
CA VAL A 37 13.43 -8.75 20.56
C VAL A 37 12.93 -8.31 21.93
N PHE A 38 11.76 -8.79 22.36
CA PHE A 38 11.23 -8.51 23.69
C PHE A 38 12.18 -8.97 24.81
N GLU A 39 12.68 -10.20 24.75
CA GLU A 39 13.59 -10.74 25.77
C GLU A 39 14.91 -9.96 25.85
N VAL A 40 15.40 -9.45 24.71
CA VAL A 40 16.66 -8.69 24.65
C VAL A 40 16.48 -7.23 25.08
N THR A 41 15.36 -6.59 24.74
CA THR A 41 15.15 -5.15 25.01
C THR A 41 14.34 -4.88 26.27
N ALA A 42 13.56 -5.86 26.73
CA ALA A 42 12.48 -5.68 27.70
C ALA A 42 11.50 -4.54 27.32
N ASP A 43 11.39 -4.22 26.02
CA ASP A 43 10.61 -3.11 25.50
C ASP A 43 9.54 -3.60 24.51
N LEU A 44 8.28 -3.51 24.95
CA LEU A 44 7.12 -3.93 24.19
C LEU A 44 6.89 -3.11 22.91
N ALA A 45 7.34 -1.85 22.87
CA ALA A 45 7.14 -1.01 21.69
C ALA A 45 7.89 -1.58 20.48
N TRP A 46 9.14 -2.01 20.68
CA TRP A 46 9.92 -2.69 19.63
C TRP A 46 9.29 -4.02 19.22
N THR A 47 8.76 -4.80 20.16
CA THR A 47 8.03 -6.04 19.89
C THR A 47 6.84 -5.80 18.95
N ILE A 48 6.04 -4.76 19.22
CA ILE A 48 4.88 -4.40 18.38
C ILE A 48 5.34 -4.02 16.98
N VAL A 49 6.39 -3.19 16.85
CA VAL A 49 6.95 -2.79 15.55
C VAL A 49 7.39 -4.03 14.75
N VAL A 50 8.08 -4.98 15.39
CA VAL A 50 8.53 -6.22 14.74
C VAL A 50 7.36 -7.08 14.27
N LEU A 51 6.31 -7.23 15.10
CA LEU A 51 5.08 -7.92 14.68
C LEU A 51 4.44 -7.24 13.46
N CYS A 52 4.43 -5.91 13.44
CA CYS A 52 3.85 -5.13 12.37
C CYS A 52 4.61 -5.20 11.04
N ILE A 53 5.89 -5.59 11.03
CA ILE A 53 6.66 -5.83 9.78
C ILE A 53 5.91 -6.79 8.85
N LYS A 54 5.16 -7.74 9.41
CA LYS A 54 4.32 -8.68 8.67
C LYS A 54 3.35 -8.00 7.70
N PHE A 55 2.83 -6.83 8.03
CA PHE A 55 1.89 -6.09 7.18
C PHE A 55 2.58 -5.40 6.00
N GLY A 56 3.84 -5.00 6.16
CA GLY A 56 4.63 -4.38 5.09
C GLY A 56 5.25 -5.37 4.12
N LEU A 57 5.55 -6.58 4.59
CA LEU A 57 6.28 -7.60 3.83
C LEU A 57 5.63 -7.95 2.47
N GLU A 58 4.30 -8.01 2.41
CA GLU A 58 3.59 -8.28 1.15
C GLU A 58 3.86 -7.23 0.07
N ASN A 59 3.94 -5.95 0.46
CA ASN A 59 4.21 -4.86 -0.47
C ASN A 59 5.68 -4.87 -0.89
N LEU A 60 6.60 -5.22 0.00
CA LEU A 60 8.01 -5.42 -0.36
C LEU A 60 8.17 -6.54 -1.39
N LEU A 61 7.52 -7.68 -1.17
CA LEU A 61 7.57 -8.81 -2.11
C LEU A 61 6.93 -8.47 -3.46
N THR A 62 5.81 -7.74 -3.46
CA THR A 62 5.19 -7.21 -4.69
C THR A 62 6.07 -6.20 -5.41
N GLY A 63 6.70 -5.27 -4.69
CA GLY A 63 7.67 -4.37 -5.29
C GLY A 63 8.84 -5.14 -5.94
N LEU A 64 9.40 -6.14 -5.24
CA LEU A 64 10.51 -6.94 -5.75
C LEU A 64 10.13 -7.75 -6.99
N TRP A 65 8.90 -8.27 -7.02
CA TRP A 65 8.35 -8.93 -8.20
C TRP A 65 8.18 -7.95 -9.36
N LEU A 66 7.56 -6.79 -9.14
CA LEU A 66 7.41 -5.75 -10.17
C LEU A 66 8.75 -5.32 -10.75
N ARG A 67 9.78 -5.16 -9.91
CA ARG A 67 11.14 -4.82 -10.35
C ARG A 67 11.73 -5.85 -11.33
N ARG A 68 11.34 -7.12 -11.21
CA ARG A 68 11.87 -8.24 -12.01
C ARG A 68 10.99 -8.60 -13.20
N ALA A 69 9.67 -8.53 -13.03
CA ALA A 69 8.69 -8.98 -14.01
C ALA A 69 8.36 -7.90 -15.06
N ASP A 70 8.50 -6.62 -14.70
CA ASP A 70 8.15 -5.52 -15.59
C ASP A 70 9.14 -5.41 -16.79
N PRO A 71 8.65 -5.49 -18.04
CA PRO A 71 9.47 -5.32 -19.24
C PRO A 71 10.13 -3.94 -19.33
N ASN A 72 9.54 -2.92 -18.71
CA ASN A 72 10.12 -1.58 -18.60
C ASN A 72 10.86 -1.46 -17.25
N PRO A 73 12.21 -1.51 -17.24
CA PRO A 73 12.97 -1.50 -16.00
C PRO A 73 12.76 -0.21 -15.20
N GLY A 74 12.55 0.93 -15.88
CA GLY A 74 12.29 2.21 -15.22
C GLY A 74 10.98 2.22 -14.44
N ARG A 75 9.92 1.64 -15.03
CA ARG A 75 8.62 1.46 -14.38
C ARG A 75 8.71 0.47 -13.22
N GLY A 76 9.38 -0.67 -13.43
CA GLY A 76 9.61 -1.68 -12.39
C GLY A 76 10.31 -1.11 -11.15
N TRP A 77 11.34 -0.28 -11.33
CA TRP A 77 12.03 0.40 -10.23
C TRP A 77 11.14 1.42 -9.52
N ALA A 78 10.41 2.25 -10.26
CA ALA A 78 9.50 3.21 -9.65
C ALA A 78 8.41 2.52 -8.83
N CYS A 79 7.75 1.50 -9.40
CA CYS A 79 6.76 0.68 -8.71
C CYS A 79 7.32 -0.04 -7.49
N PHE A 80 8.59 -0.49 -7.51
CA PHE A 80 9.26 -1.06 -6.34
C PHE A 80 9.33 -0.07 -5.18
N TRP A 81 9.82 1.15 -5.43
CA TRP A 81 9.95 2.16 -4.39
C TRP A 81 8.60 2.62 -3.84
N PHE A 82 7.59 2.79 -4.71
CA PHE A 82 6.23 3.08 -4.26
C PHE A 82 5.61 1.94 -3.45
N SER A 83 5.83 0.68 -3.84
CA SER A 83 5.36 -0.48 -3.07
C SER A 83 6.06 -0.56 -1.70
N LEU A 84 7.36 -0.24 -1.65
CA LEU A 84 8.10 -0.17 -0.40
C LEU A 84 7.56 0.94 0.52
N LEU A 85 7.30 2.13 -0.04
CA LEU A 85 6.68 3.25 0.67
C LEU A 85 5.31 2.85 1.26
N VAL A 86 4.45 2.21 0.46
CA VAL A 86 3.14 1.70 0.92
C VAL A 86 3.32 0.65 2.03
N GLY A 87 4.31 -0.23 1.90
CA GLY A 87 4.64 -1.23 2.92
C GLY A 87 5.05 -0.60 4.25
N VAL A 88 5.96 0.37 4.22
CA VAL A 88 6.40 1.11 5.42
C VAL A 88 5.23 1.87 6.05
N GLY A 89 4.38 2.52 5.24
CA GLY A 89 3.18 3.19 5.73
C GLY A 89 2.22 2.26 6.46
N LYS A 90 2.01 1.03 5.95
CA LYS A 90 1.20 0.00 6.62
C LYS A 90 1.82 -0.49 7.93
N ILE A 91 3.14 -0.70 7.98
CA ILE A 91 3.86 -1.06 9.22
C ILE A 91 3.66 0.04 10.25
N PHE A 92 3.85 1.29 9.85
CA PHE A 92 3.69 2.45 10.71
C PHE A 92 2.28 2.56 11.28
N LEU A 93 1.26 2.54 10.40
CA LEU A 93 -0.14 2.65 10.80
C LEU A 93 -0.57 1.52 11.75
N SER A 94 -0.20 0.27 11.43
CA SER A 94 -0.51 -0.87 12.29
C SER A 94 0.21 -0.82 13.64
N SER A 95 1.47 -0.36 13.67
CA SER A 95 2.24 -0.20 14.92
C SER A 95 1.63 0.87 15.81
N ALA A 96 1.25 2.02 15.23
CA ALA A 96 0.60 3.10 15.95
C ALA A 96 -0.73 2.63 16.56
N LEU A 97 -1.56 1.95 15.78
CA LEU A 97 -2.82 1.36 16.27
C LEU A 97 -2.58 0.33 17.39
N GLY A 98 -1.59 -0.55 17.24
CA GLY A 98 -1.24 -1.55 18.24
C GLY A 98 -0.81 -0.94 19.57
N ILE A 99 0.00 0.12 19.52
CA ILE A 99 0.45 0.84 20.73
C ILE A 99 -0.72 1.58 21.40
N VAL A 100 -1.57 2.26 20.62
CA VAL A 100 -2.78 2.92 21.16
C VAL A 100 -3.69 1.90 21.84
N LEU A 101 -3.92 0.75 21.20
CA LEU A 101 -4.72 -0.33 21.80
C LEU A 101 -4.10 -0.84 23.10
N PHE A 102 -2.78 -1.05 23.13
CA PHE A 102 -2.07 -1.46 24.34
C PHE A 102 -2.24 -0.44 25.48
N VAL A 103 -2.09 0.85 25.20
CA VAL A 103 -2.30 1.92 26.19
C VAL A 103 -3.75 1.93 26.69
N MET A 104 -4.73 1.76 25.81
CA MET A 104 -6.14 1.71 26.23
C MET A 104 -6.42 0.48 27.10
N VAL A 105 -5.93 -0.69 26.72
CA VAL A 105 -6.10 -1.94 27.49
C VAL A 105 -5.47 -1.81 28.86
N THR A 106 -4.24 -1.28 28.95
CA THR A 106 -3.58 -1.06 30.24
C THR A 106 -4.30 -0.02 31.10
N ALA A 107 -4.83 1.05 30.51
CA ALA A 107 -5.59 2.07 31.23
C ALA A 107 -6.94 1.56 31.77
N VAL A 108 -7.60 0.64 31.05
CA VAL A 108 -8.91 0.08 31.45
C VAL A 108 -8.76 -1.04 32.49
N ILE A 109 -7.74 -1.90 32.34
CA ILE A 109 -7.53 -3.06 33.21
C ILE A 109 -6.81 -2.68 34.51
N ALA A 110 -5.94 -1.65 34.48
CA ALA A 110 -5.20 -1.26 35.68
C ALA A 110 -6.14 -0.81 36.81
N PRO A 111 -5.94 -1.29 38.05
CA PRO A 111 -6.65 -0.76 39.21
C PRO A 111 -6.50 0.76 39.28
N ARG A 112 -7.56 1.48 39.65
CA ARG A 112 -7.57 2.96 39.68
C ARG A 112 -6.45 3.60 40.51
N GLY A 113 -5.81 2.86 41.44
CA GLY A 113 -4.62 3.29 42.18
C GLY A 113 -3.27 2.95 41.54
N ALA A 114 -3.22 2.00 40.61
CA ALA A 114 -2.00 1.60 39.90
C ALA A 114 -1.63 2.55 38.75
N ALA A 115 -2.60 3.35 38.26
CA ALA A 115 -2.37 4.31 37.18
C ALA A 115 -1.27 5.33 37.51
N ALA A 116 -1.22 5.82 38.76
CA ALA A 116 -0.18 6.74 39.21
C ALA A 116 1.20 6.06 39.29
N ALA A 117 1.25 4.79 39.72
CA ALA A 117 2.48 4.01 39.79
C ALA A 117 3.06 3.70 38.39
N ASN A 118 2.20 3.60 37.37
CA ASN A 118 2.58 3.26 36.00
C ASN A 118 2.93 4.49 35.13
N LEU A 119 2.82 5.72 35.65
CA LEU A 119 3.15 6.95 34.91
C LEU A 119 4.56 6.93 34.28
N PRO A 120 5.63 6.47 34.95
CA PRO A 120 6.96 6.38 34.36
C PRO A 120 7.01 5.42 33.16
N GLN A 121 6.31 4.29 33.25
CA GLN A 121 6.23 3.31 32.17
C GLN A 121 5.46 3.86 30.97
N LEU A 122 4.32 4.52 31.21
CA LEU A 122 3.55 5.19 30.16
C LEU A 122 4.36 6.29 29.48
N ARG A 123 5.17 7.07 30.21
CA ARG A 123 6.07 8.07 29.63
C ARG A 123 7.13 7.42 28.73
N THR A 124 7.66 6.27 29.13
CA THR A 124 8.66 5.52 28.35
C THR A 124 8.06 4.96 27.07
N VAL A 125 6.85 4.38 27.14
CA VAL A 125 6.11 3.90 25.97
C VAL A 125 5.78 5.05 25.02
N ALA A 126 5.30 6.18 25.54
CA ALA A 126 5.00 7.37 24.75
C ALA A 126 6.26 7.94 24.07
N GLY A 127 7.39 8.02 24.80
CA GLY A 127 8.67 8.44 24.24
C GLY A 127 9.15 7.53 23.12
N THR A 128 9.02 6.22 23.30
CA THR A 128 9.42 5.23 22.28
C THR A 128 8.51 5.30 21.05
N LEU A 129 7.20 5.43 21.24
CA LEU A 129 6.26 5.67 20.14
C LEU A 129 6.64 6.93 19.35
N MET A 130 6.98 8.02 20.05
CA MET A 130 7.37 9.27 19.41
C MET A 130 8.63 9.09 18.54
N ILE A 131 9.64 8.39 19.05
CA ILE A 131 10.86 8.08 18.29
C ILE A 131 10.52 7.24 17.05
N VAL A 132 9.72 6.19 17.20
CA VAL A 132 9.30 5.33 16.08
C VAL A 132 8.55 6.14 15.02
N VAL A 133 7.64 7.02 15.43
CA VAL A 133 6.91 7.93 14.54
C VAL A 133 7.85 8.84 13.78
N CYS A 134 8.78 9.51 14.48
CA CYS A 134 9.75 10.41 13.84
C CYS A 134 10.64 9.68 12.84
N VAL A 135 11.15 8.49 13.21
CA VAL A 135 12.00 7.69 12.33
C VAL A 135 11.21 7.19 11.12
N ALA A 136 10.00 6.66 11.34
CA ALA A 136 9.14 6.18 10.26
C ALA A 136 8.79 7.29 9.27
N GLU A 137 8.48 8.50 9.77
CA GLU A 137 8.22 9.67 8.94
C GLU A 137 9.43 10.00 8.06
N VAL A 138 10.63 10.12 8.65
CA VAL A 138 11.86 10.39 7.88
C VAL A 138 12.06 9.33 6.80
N VAL A 139 11.89 8.04 7.14
CA VAL A 139 12.04 6.94 6.19
C VAL A 139 10.98 7.02 5.08
N MET A 140 9.71 7.27 5.39
CA MET A 140 8.64 7.41 4.40
C MET A 140 8.91 8.57 3.45
N VAL A 141 9.34 9.72 3.97
CA VAL A 141 9.63 10.87 3.12
C VAL A 141 10.85 10.57 2.23
N LEU A 142 11.93 10.00 2.76
CA LEU A 142 13.08 9.60 1.94
C LEU A 142 12.67 8.62 0.82
N LEU A 143 11.87 7.60 1.17
CA LEU A 143 11.39 6.61 0.20
C LEU A 143 10.51 7.24 -0.88
N GLY A 144 9.62 8.17 -0.53
CA GLY A 144 8.79 8.84 -1.53
C GLY A 144 9.56 9.82 -2.40
N VAL A 145 10.60 10.50 -1.87
CA VAL A 145 11.48 11.34 -2.69
C VAL A 145 12.18 10.45 -3.72
N ILE A 146 12.75 9.32 -3.27
CA ILE A 146 13.38 8.35 -4.16
C ILE A 146 12.38 7.84 -5.20
N ALA A 147 11.18 7.43 -4.78
CA ALA A 147 10.15 6.92 -5.66
C ALA A 147 9.73 7.94 -6.74
N CYS A 148 9.48 9.19 -6.34
CA CYS A 148 9.14 10.28 -7.24
C CYS A 148 10.29 10.64 -8.19
N CYS A 149 11.53 10.70 -7.68
CA CYS A 149 12.72 10.96 -8.49
C CYS A 149 12.93 9.88 -9.54
N VAL A 150 12.83 8.60 -9.17
CA VAL A 150 12.96 7.47 -10.09
C VAL A 150 11.85 7.49 -11.14
N ALA A 151 10.59 7.72 -10.73
CA ALA A 151 9.47 7.82 -11.67
C ALA A 151 9.66 8.96 -12.68
N ARG A 152 10.08 10.15 -12.23
CA ARG A 152 10.37 11.29 -13.11
C ARG A 152 11.56 11.04 -14.03
N TRP A 153 12.63 10.45 -13.50
CA TRP A 153 13.83 10.14 -14.28
C TRP A 153 13.49 9.24 -15.48
N HIS A 154 12.62 8.26 -15.25
CA HIS A 154 12.17 7.33 -16.29
C HIS A 154 10.93 7.80 -17.06
N ARG A 155 10.36 8.97 -16.72
CA ARG A 155 9.13 9.54 -17.31
C ARG A 155 7.97 8.56 -17.30
N VAL A 156 7.80 7.85 -16.19
CA VAL A 156 6.73 6.87 -15.97
C VAL A 156 5.72 7.40 -14.96
N THR A 157 4.45 7.12 -15.20
CA THR A 157 3.37 7.32 -14.22
C THR A 157 3.12 6.03 -13.46
N ILE A 158 2.71 6.14 -12.19
CA ILE A 158 2.64 5.00 -11.28
C ILE A 158 1.21 4.76 -10.81
N TRP A 159 0.82 3.49 -10.84
CA TRP A 159 -0.43 2.99 -10.29
C TRP A 159 -0.12 1.85 -9.32
N ILE A 160 -0.63 1.91 -8.09
CA ILE A 160 -0.49 0.81 -7.13
C ILE A 160 -1.89 0.36 -6.74
N SER A 161 -2.22 -0.91 -7.00
CA SER A 161 -3.52 -1.49 -6.64
C SER A 161 -3.36 -2.86 -5.96
N PRO A 162 -4.39 -3.33 -5.23
CA PRO A 162 -4.39 -4.66 -4.64
C PRO A 162 -4.20 -5.79 -5.67
N VAL A 163 -4.62 -5.60 -6.92
CA VAL A 163 -4.47 -6.56 -8.02
C VAL A 163 -3.01 -6.92 -8.29
N LEU A 164 -2.07 -6.01 -8.03
CA LEU A 164 -0.64 -6.31 -8.16
C LEU A 164 -0.16 -7.40 -7.19
N HIS A 165 -0.80 -7.53 -6.02
CA HIS A 165 -0.51 -8.63 -5.09
C HIS A 165 -1.02 -9.97 -5.62
N GLN A 166 -2.19 -9.97 -6.26
CA GLN A 166 -2.77 -11.16 -6.87
C GLN A 166 -1.94 -11.62 -8.06
N ALA A 167 -1.64 -10.71 -9.00
CA ALA A 167 -0.81 -11.00 -10.17
C ALA A 167 0.57 -11.57 -9.80
N ARG A 168 1.21 -11.03 -8.75
CA ARG A 168 2.45 -11.61 -8.21
C ARG A 168 2.27 -13.07 -7.78
N ARG A 169 1.22 -13.38 -7.05
CA ARG A 169 0.99 -14.72 -6.49
C ARG A 169 0.71 -15.73 -7.59
N GLU A 170 -0.03 -15.31 -8.59
CA GLU A 170 -0.31 -16.11 -9.79
C GLU A 170 0.88 -16.14 -10.76
N SER A 171 1.90 -15.30 -10.53
CA SER A 171 3.06 -15.11 -11.41
C SER A 171 2.66 -14.75 -12.85
N VAL A 172 1.55 -14.03 -13.00
CA VAL A 172 1.00 -13.62 -14.29
C VAL A 172 1.44 -12.19 -14.60
N TRP A 173 1.96 -11.99 -15.81
CA TRP A 173 2.25 -10.69 -16.37
C TRP A 173 1.57 -10.55 -17.75
N PRO A 174 0.93 -9.42 -18.06
CA PRO A 174 0.74 -8.23 -17.22
C PRO A 174 -0.22 -8.48 -16.04
N PRO A 175 -0.20 -7.64 -14.99
CA PRO A 175 -1.28 -7.62 -14.01
C PRO A 175 -2.62 -7.40 -14.75
N GLY A 176 -3.66 -8.14 -14.37
CA GLY A 176 -4.86 -8.40 -15.18
C GLY A 176 -5.65 -7.19 -15.71
N ASP A 177 -6.77 -7.49 -16.38
CA ASP A 177 -7.53 -6.52 -17.17
C ASP A 177 -7.96 -5.28 -16.37
N SER A 178 -8.06 -4.15 -17.08
CA SER A 178 -8.37 -2.84 -16.49
C SER A 178 -9.66 -2.81 -15.66
N GLU A 179 -10.59 -3.72 -15.94
CA GLU A 179 -11.84 -3.87 -15.17
C GLU A 179 -11.58 -4.37 -13.75
N THR A 180 -10.62 -5.29 -13.57
CA THR A 180 -10.27 -5.85 -12.26
C THR A 180 -9.36 -4.93 -11.45
N ALA A 181 -8.57 -4.09 -12.12
CA ALA A 181 -7.55 -3.23 -11.51
C ALA A 181 -8.09 -2.22 -10.47
N GLY A 182 -9.42 -2.02 -10.45
CA GLY A 182 -10.13 -1.11 -9.57
C GLY A 182 -9.93 0.36 -9.96
N ASN A 183 -10.80 1.24 -9.46
CA ASN A 183 -10.76 2.67 -9.78
C ASN A 183 -9.88 3.51 -8.83
N ARG A 184 -9.14 2.89 -7.90
CA ARG A 184 -8.37 3.61 -6.88
C ARG A 184 -6.87 3.31 -6.95
N ASN A 185 -6.09 4.37 -7.15
CA ASN A 185 -4.63 4.34 -7.05
C ASN A 185 -4.21 4.48 -5.58
N SER A 186 -3.67 3.40 -5.00
CA SER A 186 -3.15 3.41 -3.62
C SER A 186 -1.92 4.30 -3.46
N ALA A 187 -1.25 4.70 -4.55
CA ALA A 187 -0.13 5.65 -4.48
C ALA A 187 -0.59 7.01 -3.92
N ASP A 188 -1.78 7.48 -4.32
CA ASP A 188 -2.35 8.74 -3.82
C ASP A 188 -2.68 8.65 -2.33
N VAL A 189 -3.21 7.49 -1.90
CA VAL A 189 -3.60 7.21 -0.51
C VAL A 189 -2.40 7.19 0.43
N VAL A 190 -1.18 6.95 -0.05
CA VAL A 190 0.03 6.92 0.80
C VAL A 190 0.76 8.26 0.80
N LEU A 191 0.72 8.99 -0.31
CA LEU A 191 1.28 10.34 -0.39
C LEU A 191 0.54 11.32 0.52
N LEU A 192 -0.79 11.22 0.60
CA LEU A 192 -1.60 12.19 1.34
C LEU A 192 -1.42 12.11 2.87
N PRO A 193 -1.36 10.92 3.50
CA PRO A 193 -0.98 10.79 4.91
C PRO A 193 0.47 11.15 5.17
N ALA A 194 1.43 10.88 4.29
CA ALA A 194 2.80 11.35 4.48
C ALA A 194 2.84 12.89 4.57
N ILE A 195 2.10 13.57 3.70
CA ILE A 195 1.97 15.03 3.75
C ILE A 195 1.24 15.48 5.03
N ALA A 196 0.09 14.87 5.34
CA ALA A 196 -0.72 15.26 6.50
C ALA A 196 -0.01 14.99 7.83
N THR A 197 0.73 13.90 7.91
CA THR A 197 1.52 13.49 9.08
C THR A 197 2.69 14.44 9.27
N GLY A 198 3.41 14.81 8.20
CA GLY A 198 4.41 15.88 8.25
C GLY A 198 3.83 17.22 8.72
N VAL A 199 2.64 17.61 8.26
CA VAL A 199 2.02 18.88 8.67
C VAL A 199 1.53 18.87 10.12
N VAL A 200 1.00 17.74 10.62
CA VAL A 200 0.35 17.66 11.94
C VAL A 200 1.28 17.16 13.03
N LEU A 201 2.07 16.11 12.78
CA LEU A 201 2.93 15.51 13.80
C LEU A 201 4.21 16.30 14.03
N LEU A 202 4.71 17.06 13.05
CA LEU A 202 5.92 17.87 13.25
C LEU A 202 5.71 19.03 14.23
N PRO A 203 4.62 19.80 14.20
CA PRO A 203 4.32 20.77 15.24
C PRO A 203 4.17 20.13 16.62
N VAL A 204 3.51 18.97 16.72
CA VAL A 204 3.32 18.26 17.99
C VAL A 204 4.67 17.77 18.53
N ALA A 205 5.52 17.21 17.67
CA ALA A 205 6.89 16.82 17.99
C ALA A 205 7.72 18.02 18.48
N ALA A 206 7.63 19.15 17.77
CA ALA A 206 8.33 20.38 18.10
C ALA A 206 7.87 20.95 19.45
N ILE A 207 6.56 20.98 19.71
CA ILE A 207 6.03 21.41 21.01
C ILE A 207 6.50 20.48 22.12
N TYR A 208 6.42 19.16 21.94
CA TYR A 208 6.90 18.20 22.93
C TYR A 208 8.39 18.36 23.23
N ALA A 209 9.20 18.55 22.18
CA ALA A 209 10.62 18.83 22.23
C ALA A 209 10.95 20.12 23.01
N ILE A 210 10.27 21.21 22.69
CA ILE A 210 10.41 22.51 23.36
C ILE A 210 10.05 22.38 24.85
N VAL A 211 8.96 21.68 25.17
CA VAL A 211 8.49 21.48 26.55
C VAL A 211 9.45 20.61 27.36
N ASN A 212 10.08 19.60 26.76
CA ASN A 212 10.97 18.68 27.46
C ASN A 212 12.46 19.09 27.44
N LEU A 213 12.82 20.24 26.84
CA LEU A 213 14.18 20.82 26.86
C LEU A 213 15.30 19.84 26.47
N GLN A 214 15.01 18.85 25.63
CA GLN A 214 16.03 17.92 25.14
C GLN A 214 16.69 18.46 23.87
N LEU A 215 17.99 18.81 23.98
CA LEU A 215 18.82 19.36 22.90
C LEU A 215 18.82 18.52 21.61
N SER A 216 18.57 17.21 21.70
CA SER A 216 18.51 16.27 20.58
C SER A 216 17.39 16.55 19.58
N SER A 217 16.35 17.28 19.99
CA SER A 217 15.17 17.58 19.17
C SER A 217 15.35 18.78 18.22
N ALA A 218 16.33 19.64 18.49
CA ALA A 218 16.56 20.87 17.71
C ALA A 218 17.05 20.59 16.28
N VAL A 219 17.57 19.40 16.00
CA VAL A 219 18.02 18.98 14.65
C VAL A 219 16.93 18.22 13.90
N VAL A 220 16.15 17.41 14.60
CA VAL A 220 15.13 16.53 14.00
C VAL A 220 14.00 17.36 13.37
N VAL A 221 13.50 18.36 14.10
CA VAL A 221 12.39 19.21 13.66
C VAL A 221 12.70 19.98 12.36
N PRO A 222 13.78 20.77 12.24
CA PRO A 222 14.06 21.50 10.99
C PRO A 222 14.37 20.57 9.81
N LEU A 223 15.06 19.44 10.04
CA LEU A 223 15.32 18.46 8.98
C LEU A 223 14.00 17.89 8.44
N THR A 224 13.08 17.52 9.32
CA THR A 224 11.77 17.02 8.92
C THR A 224 10.91 18.07 8.20
N MET A 225 10.96 19.35 8.62
CA MET A 225 10.24 20.43 7.92
C MET A 225 10.79 20.69 6.52
N ALA A 226 12.13 20.68 6.34
CA ALA A 226 12.76 20.84 5.03
C ALA A 226 12.37 19.68 4.10
N VAL A 227 12.37 18.47 4.62
CA VAL A 227 12.04 17.23 3.92
C VAL A 227 10.55 17.18 3.54
N ALA A 228 9.64 17.61 4.42
CA ALA A 228 8.21 17.77 4.12
C ALA A 228 7.95 18.84 3.04
N GLY A 229 8.69 19.96 3.08
CA GLY A 229 8.61 21.01 2.07
C GLY A 229 8.99 20.55 0.67
N CYS A 230 10.04 19.73 0.54
CA CYS A 230 10.39 19.09 -0.74
C CYS A 230 9.28 18.16 -1.24
N PHE A 231 8.57 17.50 -0.33
CA PHE A 231 7.53 16.54 -0.66
C PHE A 231 6.26 17.16 -1.23
N LEU A 232 5.91 18.39 -0.84
CA LEU A 232 4.73 19.08 -1.37
C LEU A 232 4.80 19.35 -2.89
N TRP A 233 6.00 19.42 -3.47
CA TRP A 233 6.21 19.69 -4.89
C TRP A 233 6.39 18.42 -5.74
N LEU A 234 6.78 17.30 -5.12
CA LEU A 234 7.20 16.09 -5.82
C LEU A 234 6.09 15.17 -6.34
N PRO A 235 4.83 15.13 -5.87
CA PRO A 235 3.86 14.15 -6.41
C PRO A 235 3.21 14.57 -7.73
N PHE A 236 3.25 15.86 -8.09
CA PHE A 236 2.56 16.35 -9.28
C PHE A 236 3.06 15.67 -10.56
N GLY A 237 2.14 14.97 -11.24
CA GLY A 237 2.39 14.27 -12.51
C GLY A 237 3.08 12.91 -12.38
N VAL A 238 3.24 12.36 -11.17
CA VAL A 238 3.84 11.03 -10.97
C VAL A 238 2.77 9.93 -10.89
N THR A 239 1.58 10.23 -10.37
CA THR A 239 0.51 9.24 -10.25
C THR A 239 -0.32 9.16 -11.52
N ALA A 240 -0.54 7.93 -11.97
CA ALA A 240 -1.40 7.64 -13.12
C ALA A 240 -2.87 7.84 -12.72
N LYS A 241 -3.68 8.39 -13.63
CA LYS A 241 -5.12 8.58 -13.47
C LYS A 241 -5.92 7.31 -13.75
N SER A 242 -5.35 6.39 -14.51
CA SER A 242 -5.91 5.08 -14.79
C SER A 242 -4.82 4.02 -14.82
N PHE A 243 -5.20 2.76 -14.60
CA PHE A 243 -4.31 1.61 -14.72
C PHE A 243 -3.62 1.56 -16.09
N VAL A 244 -4.38 1.83 -17.14
CA VAL A 244 -3.92 1.85 -18.54
C VAL A 244 -2.82 2.88 -18.80
N GLU A 245 -2.84 4.02 -18.10
CA GLU A 245 -1.80 5.05 -18.25
C GLU A 245 -0.43 4.54 -17.76
N CYS A 246 -0.43 3.67 -16.73
CA CYS A 246 0.78 3.04 -16.21
C CYS A 246 1.22 1.83 -17.06
N TRP A 247 0.27 1.04 -17.58
CA TRP A 247 0.50 -0.16 -18.40
C TRP A 247 -0.23 -0.12 -19.75
N PRO A 248 0.23 0.68 -20.72
CA PRO A 248 -0.43 0.83 -22.01
C PRO A 248 -0.45 -0.48 -22.82
N GLU A 249 0.47 -1.40 -22.58
CA GLU A 249 0.52 -2.70 -23.23
C GLU A 249 -0.71 -3.58 -22.96
N THR A 250 -1.41 -3.36 -21.84
CA THR A 250 -2.63 -4.11 -21.50
C THR A 250 -3.75 -3.83 -22.50
N LEU A 251 -3.89 -2.59 -22.97
CA LEU A 251 -4.83 -2.25 -24.04
C LEU A 251 -4.47 -2.89 -25.37
N LEU A 252 -3.18 -2.97 -25.70
CA LEU A 252 -2.75 -3.56 -26.96
C LEU A 252 -3.08 -5.05 -27.01
N ASN A 253 -2.93 -5.76 -25.89
CA ASN A 253 -3.30 -7.15 -25.76
C ASN A 253 -4.82 -7.33 -25.89
N ALA A 254 -5.61 -6.53 -25.17
CA ALA A 254 -7.07 -6.56 -25.25
C ALA A 254 -7.60 -6.30 -26.68
N VAL A 255 -7.07 -5.28 -27.37
CA VAL A 255 -7.44 -4.98 -28.76
C VAL A 255 -6.98 -6.08 -29.72
N GLY A 256 -5.82 -6.68 -29.47
CA GLY A 256 -5.31 -7.83 -30.21
C GLY A 256 -6.23 -9.04 -30.11
N GLU A 257 -6.70 -9.36 -28.91
CA GLU A 257 -7.65 -10.44 -28.67
C GLU A 257 -8.99 -10.18 -29.36
N VAL A 258 -9.55 -8.97 -29.25
CA VAL A 258 -10.80 -8.61 -29.95
C VAL A 258 -10.67 -8.77 -31.46
N ARG A 259 -9.55 -8.36 -32.06
CA ARG A 259 -9.30 -8.57 -33.50
C ARG A 259 -9.20 -10.04 -33.86
N SER A 260 -8.57 -10.86 -33.02
CA SER A 260 -8.48 -12.30 -33.25
C SER A 260 -9.86 -12.97 -33.16
N ALA A 261 -10.64 -12.64 -32.13
CA ALA A 261 -12.00 -13.15 -31.92
C ALA A 261 -12.96 -12.71 -33.04
N SER A 262 -12.85 -11.47 -33.52
CA SER A 262 -13.62 -10.98 -34.67
C SER A 262 -13.25 -11.71 -35.96
N ARG A 263 -12.01 -12.18 -36.11
CA ARG A 263 -11.55 -12.90 -37.31
C ARG A 263 -12.07 -14.35 -37.35
N TYR A 264 -12.32 -14.96 -36.19
CA TYR A 264 -12.96 -16.27 -36.08
C TYR A 264 -14.49 -16.23 -36.08
N ARG A 265 -15.09 -15.03 -35.98
CA ARG A 265 -16.55 -14.84 -35.96
C ARG A 265 -17.09 -14.21 -37.25
N LEU A 266 -16.52 -14.59 -38.39
CA LEU A 266 -17.22 -14.51 -39.67
C LEU A 266 -17.96 -15.82 -39.88
N PRO A 267 -19.26 -15.91 -39.49
CA PRO A 267 -20.06 -17.04 -39.89
C PRO A 267 -20.10 -17.06 -41.41
N GLU A 268 -19.81 -18.25 -41.93
CA GLU A 268 -20.09 -18.79 -43.25
C GLU A 268 -21.59 -18.65 -43.59
N LYS A 269 -22.11 -17.42 -43.60
CA LYS A 269 -23.47 -17.09 -44.03
C LYS A 269 -23.60 -17.04 -45.55
N ALA A 270 -22.63 -17.61 -46.27
CA ALA A 270 -22.62 -17.69 -47.73
C ALA A 270 -23.11 -19.05 -48.28
N GLU A 271 -23.44 -20.03 -47.42
CA GLU A 271 -23.97 -21.33 -47.90
C GLU A 271 -25.46 -21.56 -47.66
N SER A 272 -26.14 -20.75 -46.82
CA SER A 272 -27.59 -20.92 -46.58
C SER A 272 -28.48 -20.30 -47.66
N GLU A 273 -27.94 -19.59 -48.65
CA GLU A 273 -28.73 -18.98 -49.74
C GLU A 273 -28.75 -19.82 -51.02
N ARG A 274 -28.10 -21.00 -51.02
CA ARG A 274 -28.07 -21.92 -52.18
C ARG A 274 -29.09 -23.07 -52.11
N ASP A 275 -29.73 -23.29 -50.97
CA ASP A 275 -30.71 -24.38 -50.79
C ASP A 275 -32.19 -23.93 -50.90
N LEU A 276 -32.46 -22.66 -51.26
CA LEU A 276 -33.83 -22.14 -51.40
C LEU A 276 -34.34 -22.04 -52.85
N ASP A 277 -33.49 -22.32 -53.84
CA ASP A 277 -33.90 -22.36 -55.26
C ASP A 277 -34.27 -23.76 -55.76
N ASP A 278 -34.05 -24.83 -54.99
CA ASP A 278 -34.28 -26.23 -55.42
C ASP A 278 -35.67 -26.79 -55.02
N PHE A 279 -36.61 -25.94 -54.59
CA PHE A 279 -37.97 -26.33 -54.17
C PHE A 279 -39.09 -25.80 -55.08
N LYS A 280 -38.75 -25.37 -56.30
CA LYS A 280 -39.72 -25.03 -57.36
C LYS A 280 -39.60 -26.02 -58.52
N ASP A 281 -40.17 -27.21 -58.38
CA ASP A 281 -40.71 -28.04 -59.48
C ASP A 281 -41.66 -29.11 -58.93
#